data_AF-A0A2T8SWA6-F1
#
_entry.id   AF-A0A2T8SWA6-F1
#
_cell.length_a   1.000
_cell.length_b   1.000
_cell.length_c   1.000
_cell.angle_alpha   90.00
_cell.angle_beta   90.00
_cell.angle_gamma   90.00
#
_symmetry.space_group_name_H-M   'P 1'
#
loop_
_entity.id
_entity.type
_entity.pdbx_description
1 polymer ?
#
loop_
_entity_poly.entity_id
_entity_poly.type
_entity_poly.pdbx_seq_one_letter_code
_entity_poly.pdbx_strand_id
1 'polypeptide(L)'
;MKKPVCMFCGAPATLLCDGIIGWDADEDEHGHMTKCRAMFTCDAPVCRNCATWHGNIFFDGKIRIMDTRDLCPLCQKLHEAGESIRVADHRKNSALPQPCLTEEQADRIRAAHWAGFTGRRAGDVKVVPGGGQQSFKFYPDH
;
A
#
# COMPACT_ATOMS: atom_id res chain seq x y z
N MET A 1 -14.05 -22.71 -7.65
CA MET A 1 -13.68 -21.31 -7.36
C MET A 1 -13.06 -20.69 -8.61
N LYS A 2 -13.53 -19.52 -9.05
CA LYS A 2 -12.81 -18.74 -10.08
C LYS A 2 -11.46 -18.33 -9.49
N LYS A 3 -10.36 -18.55 -10.22
CA LYS A 3 -9.04 -18.08 -9.78
C LYS A 3 -9.07 -16.55 -9.69
N PRO A 4 -8.52 -15.94 -8.63
CA PRO A 4 -8.42 -14.49 -8.57
C PRO A 4 -7.61 -13.99 -9.76
N VAL A 5 -8.02 -12.86 -10.33
CA VAL A 5 -7.31 -12.19 -11.42
C VAL A 5 -6.57 -10.99 -10.87
N CYS A 6 -5.42 -10.68 -11.45
CA CYS A 6 -4.61 -9.52 -11.12
C CYS A 6 -5.43 -8.25 -11.37
N MET A 7 -5.60 -7.44 -10.34
CA MET A 7 -6.38 -6.19 -10.44
C MET A 7 -5.80 -5.22 -11.47
N PHE A 8 -4.51 -5.32 -11.79
CA PHE A 8 -3.78 -4.35 -12.62
C PHE A 8 -3.69 -4.74 -14.10
N CYS A 9 -3.45 -6.01 -14.41
CA CYS A 9 -3.24 -6.47 -15.79
C CYS A 9 -4.22 -7.56 -16.25
N GLY A 10 -5.08 -8.10 -15.37
CA GLY A 10 -6.05 -9.14 -15.70
C GLY A 10 -5.48 -10.56 -15.84
N ALA A 11 -4.16 -10.74 -15.78
CA ALA A 11 -3.53 -12.06 -15.72
C ALA A 11 -3.95 -12.82 -14.44
N PRO A 12 -3.76 -14.15 -14.34
CA PRO A 12 -4.00 -14.87 -13.09
C PRO A 12 -3.22 -14.28 -11.92
N ALA A 13 -3.90 -13.97 -10.81
CA ALA A 13 -3.24 -13.53 -9.59
C ALA A 13 -2.59 -14.74 -8.88
N THR A 14 -1.38 -14.54 -8.41
CA THR A 14 -0.59 -15.56 -7.69
C THR A 14 -0.14 -15.08 -6.31
N LEU A 15 -0.35 -13.80 -6.00
CA LEU A 15 0.10 -13.12 -4.79
C LEU A 15 -0.99 -12.18 -4.28
N LEU A 16 -0.84 -11.76 -3.02
CA LEU A 16 -1.60 -10.70 -2.37
C LEU A 16 -0.65 -9.57 -2.00
N CYS A 17 -1.15 -8.33 -1.98
CA CYS A 17 -0.35 -7.15 -1.65
C CYS A 17 -0.16 -6.97 -0.15
N ASP A 18 1.08 -6.83 0.30
CA ASP A 18 1.47 -6.66 1.71
C ASP A 18 1.48 -5.20 2.19
N GLY A 19 0.92 -4.27 1.41
CA GLY A 19 0.84 -2.86 1.80
C GLY A 19 0.01 -2.67 3.07
N ILE A 20 0.59 -2.11 4.13
CA ILE A 20 -0.07 -2.01 5.44
C ILE A 20 -1.17 -0.95 5.42
N ILE A 21 -2.37 -1.35 5.83
CA ILE A 21 -3.53 -0.47 6.05
C ILE A 21 -3.57 0.00 7.50
N GLY A 22 -3.34 -0.92 8.44
CA GLY A 22 -3.47 -0.68 9.88
C GLY A 22 -3.26 -1.95 10.68
N TRP A 23 -3.60 -1.87 11.96
CA TRP A 23 -3.33 -2.93 12.93
C TRP A 23 -4.60 -3.32 13.67
N ASP A 24 -4.81 -4.61 13.88
CA ASP A 24 -5.74 -5.08 14.90
C ASP A 24 -5.02 -5.03 16.25
N ALA A 25 -5.17 -3.92 16.95
CA ALA A 25 -4.55 -3.66 18.24
C ALA A 25 -5.41 -2.71 19.07
N ASP A 26 -5.19 -2.70 20.38
CA ASP A 26 -5.78 -1.72 21.27
C ASP A 26 -4.88 -0.48 21.32
N GLU A 27 -5.41 0.70 21.61
CA GLU A 27 -4.62 1.91 21.86
C GLU A 27 -4.74 2.29 23.34
N ASP A 28 -3.62 2.65 23.97
CA ASP A 28 -3.63 3.22 25.31
C ASP A 28 -3.97 4.73 25.29
N GLU A 29 -4.07 5.34 26.48
CA GLU A 29 -4.38 6.78 26.62
C GLU A 29 -3.32 7.71 26.00
N HIS A 30 -2.14 7.19 25.68
CA HIS A 30 -1.05 7.91 25.02
C HIS A 30 -0.98 7.63 23.52
N GLY A 31 -1.90 6.82 22.97
CA GLY A 31 -1.94 6.45 21.56
C GLY A 31 -0.91 5.40 21.17
N HIS A 32 -0.32 4.68 22.12
CA HIS A 32 0.54 3.54 21.81
C HIS A 32 -0.29 2.29 21.55
N MET A 33 0.14 1.52 20.55
CA MET A 33 -0.47 0.24 20.27
C MET A 33 -0.13 -0.77 21.37
N THR A 34 -1.15 -1.37 21.95
CA THR A 34 -1.06 -2.45 22.92
C THR A 34 -1.82 -3.66 22.39
N LYS A 35 -1.45 -4.87 22.83
CA LYS A 35 -2.09 -6.13 22.43
C LYS A 35 -2.29 -6.27 20.90
N CYS A 36 -1.21 -6.15 20.14
CA CYS A 36 -1.23 -6.37 18.69
C CYS A 36 -1.61 -7.83 18.38
N ARG A 37 -2.73 -8.02 17.68
CA ARG A 37 -3.29 -9.32 17.31
C ARG A 37 -2.99 -9.68 15.87
N ALA A 38 -3.18 -8.73 14.95
CA ALA A 38 -2.97 -8.94 13.53
C ALA A 38 -2.60 -7.63 12.82
N MET A 39 -2.10 -7.78 11.58
CA MET A 39 -1.85 -6.69 10.66
C MET A 39 -2.89 -6.73 9.54
N PHE A 40 -3.46 -5.58 9.20
CA PHE A 40 -4.34 -5.46 8.05
C PHE A 40 -3.56 -4.97 6.84
N THR A 41 -3.62 -5.74 5.76
CA THR A 41 -2.90 -5.51 4.51
C THR A 41 -3.83 -5.16 3.36
N CYS A 42 -3.24 -4.61 2.30
CA CYS A 42 -3.93 -4.20 1.09
C CYS A 42 -4.63 -5.37 0.41
N ASP A 43 -4.08 -6.59 0.52
CA ASP A 43 -4.63 -7.86 0.02
C ASP A 43 -5.09 -7.82 -1.44
N ALA A 44 -4.59 -6.86 -2.22
CA ALA A 44 -4.94 -6.73 -3.63
C ALA A 44 -4.41 -7.96 -4.38
N PRO A 45 -5.26 -8.73 -5.09
CA PRO A 45 -4.78 -9.84 -5.89
C PRO A 45 -3.91 -9.32 -7.04
N VAL A 46 -2.66 -9.78 -7.08
CA VAL A 46 -1.65 -9.38 -8.06
C VAL A 46 -0.92 -10.58 -8.64
N CYS A 47 -0.41 -10.44 -9.86
CA CYS A 47 0.51 -11.41 -10.45
C CYS A 47 1.96 -11.03 -10.11
N ARG A 48 2.88 -12.01 -10.17
CA ARG A 48 4.31 -11.80 -9.90
C ARG A 48 4.93 -10.66 -10.72
N ASN A 49 4.48 -10.44 -11.95
CA ASN A 49 5.01 -9.39 -12.84
C ASN A 49 4.55 -7.98 -12.43
N CYS A 50 3.39 -7.85 -11.79
CA CYS A 50 2.90 -6.55 -11.29
C CYS A 50 3.33 -6.27 -9.85
N ALA A 51 3.71 -7.29 -9.09
CA ALA A 51 4.14 -7.16 -7.71
C ALA A 51 5.62 -6.76 -7.64
N THR A 52 5.93 -5.72 -6.87
CA THR A 52 7.31 -5.32 -6.56
C THR A 52 7.72 -5.96 -5.24
N TRP A 53 8.81 -6.72 -5.25
CA TRP A 53 9.34 -7.37 -4.05
C TRP A 53 10.26 -6.41 -3.30
N HIS A 54 10.03 -6.27 -2.01
CA HIS A 54 10.90 -5.60 -1.05
C HIS A 54 11.34 -6.62 -0.01
N GLY A 55 12.65 -6.71 0.21
CA GLY A 55 13.21 -7.59 1.23
C GLY A 55 14.21 -6.84 2.09
N ASN A 56 13.95 -6.82 3.39
CA ASN A 56 14.93 -6.37 4.38
C ASN A 56 15.55 -7.60 5.04
N ILE A 57 16.88 -7.66 5.02
CA ILE A 57 17.62 -8.71 5.70
C ILE A 57 18.21 -8.12 6.97
N PHE A 58 17.77 -8.65 8.12
CA PHE A 58 18.29 -8.28 9.43
C PHE A 58 19.30 -9.34 9.88
N PHE A 59 20.53 -8.91 10.14
CA PHE A 59 21.56 -9.72 10.76
C PHE A 59 21.79 -9.21 12.18
N ASP A 60 21.26 -9.93 13.17
CA ASP A 60 21.75 -9.87 14.54
C ASP A 60 22.53 -11.16 14.82
N GLY A 61 23.62 -11.11 15.59
CA GLY A 61 24.60 -12.19 15.76
C GLY A 61 24.02 -13.54 16.22
N LYS A 62 22.76 -13.57 16.65
CA LYS A 62 22.01 -14.79 17.01
C LYS A 62 20.77 -15.06 16.14
N ILE A 63 20.24 -14.07 15.42
CA ILE A 63 18.98 -14.21 14.67
C ILE A 63 19.14 -13.56 13.29
N ARG A 64 18.83 -14.34 12.25
CA ARG A 64 18.73 -13.86 10.86
C ARG A 64 17.25 -13.82 10.50
N ILE A 65 16.69 -12.63 10.36
CA ILE A 65 15.29 -12.44 9.96
C ILE A 65 15.28 -11.80 8.57
N MET A 66 14.49 -12.35 7.67
CA MET A 66 14.16 -11.73 6.39
C MET A 66 12.71 -11.27 6.46
N ASP A 67 12.47 -9.96 6.42
CA ASP A 67 11.13 -9.40 6.23
C ASP A 67 10.95 -9.16 4.74
N THR A 68 9.99 -9.86 4.12
CA THR A 68 9.68 -9.74 2.70
C THR A 68 8.28 -9.19 2.51
N ARG A 69 8.13 -8.22 1.61
CA ARG A 69 6.85 -7.61 1.25
C ARG A 69 6.69 -7.58 -0.26
N ASP A 70 5.56 -8.07 -0.76
CA ASP A 70 5.14 -7.93 -2.14
C ASP A 70 4.14 -6.79 -2.26
N LEU A 71 4.56 -5.67 -2.86
CA LEU A 71 3.73 -4.48 -3.04
C LEU A 71 3.09 -4.44 -4.41
N CYS A 72 1.80 -4.12 -4.46
CA CYS A 72 1.11 -3.80 -5.72
C CYS A 72 1.56 -2.43 -6.25
N PRO A 73 1.28 -2.11 -7.53
CA PRO A 73 1.68 -0.82 -8.12
C PRO A 73 1.17 0.43 -7.39
N LEU A 74 0.09 0.34 -6.60
CA LEU A 74 -0.39 1.45 -5.77
C LEU A 74 0.46 1.59 -4.50
N CYS A 75 0.62 0.51 -3.76
CA CYS A 75 1.41 0.50 -2.53
C CYS A 75 2.89 0.75 -2.80
N GLN A 76 3.41 0.36 -3.97
CA GLN A 76 4.76 0.71 -4.41
C GLN A 76 4.97 2.22 -4.51
N LYS A 77 4.02 2.95 -5.13
CA LYS A 77 4.12 4.40 -5.26
C LYS A 77 4.07 5.10 -3.91
N LEU A 78 3.21 4.62 -3.00
CA LEU A 78 3.16 5.13 -1.63
C LEU A 78 4.49 4.87 -0.91
N HIS A 79 5.05 3.67 -1.05
CA HIS A 79 6.34 3.32 -0.45
C HIS A 79 7.48 4.22 -0.96
N GLU A 80 7.57 4.46 -2.26
CA GLU A 80 8.57 5.37 -2.86
C GLU A 80 8.41 6.83 -2.37
N ALA A 81 7.17 7.27 -2.14
CA ALA A 81 6.87 8.59 -1.60
C ALA A 81 7.10 8.69 -0.07
N GLY A 82 7.39 7.59 0.62
CA GLY A 82 7.42 7.54 2.08
C GLY A 82 6.04 7.74 2.72
N GLU A 83 4.96 7.52 1.97
CA GLU A 83 3.58 7.67 2.41
C GLU A 83 2.98 6.33 2.85
N SER A 84 1.92 6.40 3.65
CA SER A 84 1.12 5.23 4.08
C SER A 84 -0.28 5.32 3.50
N ILE A 85 -0.95 4.16 3.33
CA ILE A 85 -2.35 4.10 2.85
C ILE A 85 -3.27 4.94 3.75
N ARG A 86 -3.06 4.83 5.06
CA ARG A 86 -3.69 5.66 6.06
C ARG A 86 -2.72 5.95 7.20
N VAL A 87 -2.85 7.15 7.75
CA VAL A 87 -2.07 7.60 8.90
C VAL A 87 -3.05 8.01 9.99
N ALA A 88 -2.79 7.60 11.23
CA ALA A 88 -3.43 8.16 12.40
C ALA A 88 -2.77 9.50 12.73
N ASP A 89 -3.54 10.58 12.81
CA ASP A 89 -3.00 11.94 12.99
C ASP A 89 -2.11 12.05 14.24
N HIS A 90 -2.51 11.41 15.33
CA HIS A 90 -1.77 11.37 16.59
C HIS A 90 -0.47 10.55 16.52
N ARG A 91 -0.26 9.75 15.45
CA ARG A 91 0.93 8.91 15.21
C ARG A 91 1.72 9.28 13.96
N LYS A 92 1.41 10.40 13.30
CA LYS A 92 2.02 10.81 12.03
C LYS A 92 3.56 10.83 12.03
N ASN A 93 4.18 11.19 13.17
CA ASN A 93 5.63 11.27 13.32
C ASN A 93 6.24 10.05 14.03
N SER A 94 5.45 8.99 14.25
CA SER A 94 5.91 7.76 14.88
C SER A 94 6.49 6.78 13.86
N ALA A 95 7.22 5.77 14.34
CA ALA A 95 7.71 4.69 13.49
C ALA A 95 6.58 3.82 12.88
N LEU A 96 5.40 3.81 13.49
CA LEU A 96 4.22 3.05 13.05
C LEU A 96 3.00 3.98 12.95
N PRO A 97 2.93 4.79 11.87
CA PRO A 97 1.90 5.80 11.71
C PRO A 97 0.52 5.24 11.37
N GLN A 98 0.39 3.95 11.07
CA GLN A 98 -0.87 3.34 10.63
C GLN A 98 -1.85 3.14 11.80
N PRO A 99 -3.16 3.41 11.62
CA PRO A 99 -4.15 3.36 12.68
C PRO A 99 -4.42 1.96 13.22
N CYS A 100 -4.97 1.88 14.44
CA CYS A 100 -5.65 0.69 14.93
C CYS A 100 -7.07 0.64 14.37
N LEU A 101 -7.49 -0.52 13.88
CA LEU A 101 -8.72 -0.69 13.13
C LEU A 101 -9.46 -1.96 13.56
N THR A 102 -10.77 -1.98 13.35
CA THR A 102 -11.53 -3.24 13.28
C THR A 102 -11.41 -3.85 11.89
N GLU A 103 -11.70 -5.15 11.75
CA GLU A 103 -11.72 -5.85 10.47
C GLU A 103 -12.66 -5.16 9.46
N GLU A 104 -13.86 -4.76 9.89
CA GLU A 104 -14.81 -4.04 9.03
C GLU A 104 -14.28 -2.69 8.54
N GLN A 105 -13.53 -1.97 9.38
CA GLN A 105 -12.91 -0.70 8.99
C GLN A 105 -11.79 -0.94 7.98
N ALA A 106 -10.95 -1.94 8.22
CA ALA A 106 -9.90 -2.35 7.30
C ALA A 106 -10.47 -2.74 5.93
N ASP A 107 -11.57 -3.50 5.90
CA ASP A 107 -12.27 -3.89 4.67
C ASP A 107 -12.78 -2.68 3.88
N ARG A 108 -13.40 -1.70 4.57
CA ARG A 108 -13.86 -0.46 3.94
C ARG A 108 -12.70 0.35 3.36
N ILE A 109 -11.60 0.47 4.10
CA ILE A 109 -10.41 1.19 3.64
C ILE A 109 -9.79 0.46 2.44
N ARG A 110 -9.72 -0.87 2.47
CA ARG A 110 -9.23 -1.70 1.37
C ARG A 110 -10.05 -1.46 0.10
N ALA A 111 -11.38 -1.53 0.21
CA ALA A 111 -12.29 -1.28 -0.90
C ALA A 111 -12.12 0.15 -1.45
N ALA A 112 -12.02 1.17 -0.58
CA ALA A 112 -11.81 2.55 -1.01
C ALA A 112 -10.44 2.77 -1.68
N HIS A 113 -9.39 2.15 -1.13
CA HIS A 113 -8.02 2.20 -1.66
C HIS A 113 -7.98 1.62 -3.08
N TRP A 114 -8.65 0.50 -3.31
CA TRP A 114 -8.79 -0.10 -4.63
C TRP A 114 -9.71 0.70 -5.56
N ALA A 115 -10.80 1.28 -5.04
CA ALA A 115 -11.76 2.06 -5.81
C ALA A 115 -11.10 3.31 -6.44
N GLY A 116 -10.16 3.94 -5.72
CA GLY A 116 -9.36 5.04 -6.25
C GLY A 116 -8.57 4.68 -7.52
N PHE A 117 -8.31 3.39 -7.75
CA PHE A 117 -7.69 2.86 -8.96
C PHE A 117 -8.71 2.38 -10.00
N THR A 118 -9.77 1.68 -9.60
CA THR A 118 -10.81 1.22 -10.56
C THR A 118 -11.54 2.39 -11.21
N GLY A 119 -11.73 3.51 -10.49
CA GLY A 119 -12.29 4.75 -11.04
C GLY A 119 -11.37 5.49 -12.03
N ARG A 120 -10.07 5.16 -12.08
CA ARG A 120 -9.09 5.73 -13.05
C ARG A 120 -8.82 4.83 -14.26
N ARG A 121 -9.53 3.71 -14.42
CA ARG A 121 -9.59 3.00 -15.72
C ARG A 121 -10.63 3.64 -16.64
N ALA A 122 -10.30 4.83 -17.12
CA ALA A 122 -10.82 5.33 -18.40
C ALA A 122 -9.85 6.34 -19.08
N GLY A 123 -8.87 6.88 -18.37
CA GLY A 123 -8.00 7.96 -18.88
C GLY A 123 -6.57 7.54 -19.22
N ASP A 124 -5.68 7.41 -18.22
CA ASP A 124 -4.25 7.53 -18.51
C ASP A 124 -3.36 6.64 -17.63
N VAL A 125 -3.34 5.34 -17.91
CA VAL A 125 -2.13 4.55 -17.66
C VAL A 125 -1.49 4.27 -19.01
N LYS A 126 -0.90 5.30 -19.62
CA LYS A 126 0.14 5.10 -20.60
C LYS A 126 1.38 4.63 -19.84
N VAL A 127 1.74 3.36 -20.01
CA VAL A 127 3.12 2.93 -19.85
C VAL A 127 3.91 3.75 -20.86
N VAL A 128 4.67 4.75 -20.42
CA VAL A 128 5.53 5.56 -21.29
C VAL A 128 6.91 4.92 -21.31
N PRO A 129 7.39 4.41 -22.46
CA PRO A 129 8.82 4.25 -22.67
C PRO A 129 9.38 5.58 -23.17
N GLY A 130 10.27 6.21 -22.39
CA GLY A 130 11.13 7.28 -22.88
C GLY A 130 10.74 8.69 -22.42
N GLY A 131 11.75 9.41 -21.94
CA GLY A 131 11.64 10.71 -21.28
C GLY A 131 11.13 11.86 -22.17
N GLY A 132 10.63 12.89 -21.50
CA GLY A 132 10.17 14.13 -22.12
C GLY A 132 9.39 14.98 -21.14
N GLN A 133 10.11 15.71 -20.30
CA GLN A 133 9.58 16.70 -19.37
C GLN A 133 8.76 17.77 -20.11
N GLN A 134 7.58 18.16 -19.61
CA GLN A 134 6.88 19.35 -20.09
C GLN A 134 6.48 20.26 -18.93
N SER A 135 7.05 21.46 -18.95
CA SER A 135 6.74 22.61 -18.10
C SER A 135 5.55 23.39 -18.66
N PHE A 136 4.61 23.83 -17.83
CA PHE A 136 3.57 24.77 -18.24
C PHE A 136 3.97 26.22 -17.94
N LYS A 137 3.81 27.10 -18.94
CA LYS A 137 3.87 28.57 -18.79
C LYS A 137 2.51 29.08 -18.35
N PHE A 138 2.47 29.91 -17.30
CA PHE A 138 1.31 30.72 -16.94
C PHE A 138 1.30 32.01 -17.76
N TYR A 139 0.17 32.34 -18.38
CA TYR A 139 -0.16 33.71 -18.78
C TYR A 139 -1.49 34.11 -18.11
N PRO A 140 -1.58 35.33 -17.54
CA PRO A 140 -2.80 35.86 -16.98
C PRO A 140 -3.55 36.66 -18.06
N ASP A 141 -4.86 36.49 -18.16
CA ASP A 141 -5.70 37.35 -19.00
C ASP A 141 -6.59 38.25 -18.12
N HIS A 142 -6.25 39.54 -18.20
CA HIS A 142 -7.05 40.78 -18.18
C HIS A 142 -8.00 41.09 -17.01
#